data_AF-A0AA35W7Y2-F1
#
_entry.id   AF-A0AA35W7Y2-F1
#
_cell.length_a   1.000
_cell.length_b   1.000
_cell.length_c   1.000
_cell.angle_alpha   90.00
_cell.angle_beta   90.00
_cell.angle_gamma   90.00
#
_symmetry.space_group_name_H-M   'P 1'
#
loop_
_entity.id
_entity.type
_entity.pdbx_description
1 polymer ?
#
loop_
_entity_poly.entity_id
_entity_poly.type
_entity_poly.pdbx_seq_one_letter_code
_entity_poly.pdbx_strand_id
1 'polypeptide(L)'
;MDYQAKYESLLRNVLSDLNTEVLAAQSRAEKNAEASSAYCTGLQERFRESESELEAVKNELEAVKSELEAVKNELEAVNNELQEKGRNEIAVLREELTCAQSQLAEDQEKLKVYAERKKLAKTEPELPIAADSTYMSGDGHVTSSIVLEFLSGLSGLSISQCVKGSDSTIFHCKVSDGSLAGHMFTLTLDSKSGEFTYQPLQVDPVNPSLPPDSMLADTTCFPNYMQSRFLLNLLSATFIHP
;
A
#
# COMPACT_ATOMS: atom_id res chain seq x y z
N MET A 1 73.05 -96.67 -31.25
CA MET A 1 71.60 -96.59 -30.96
C MET A 1 71.27 -95.82 -29.68
N ASP A 2 72.14 -95.76 -28.66
CA ASP A 2 71.86 -95.06 -27.38
C ASP A 2 71.75 -93.52 -27.46
N TYR A 3 72.48 -92.87 -28.38
CA TYR A 3 72.46 -91.40 -28.52
C TYR A 3 71.12 -90.83 -29.02
N GLN A 4 70.43 -91.55 -29.90
CA GLN A 4 69.16 -91.08 -30.46
C GLN A 4 68.06 -91.05 -29.40
N ALA A 5 67.97 -92.10 -28.56
CA ALA A 5 67.02 -92.16 -27.45
C ALA A 5 67.27 -91.07 -26.41
N LYS A 6 68.55 -90.78 -26.09
CA LYS A 6 68.93 -89.66 -25.21
C LYS A 6 68.54 -88.30 -25.78
N TYR A 7 68.77 -88.08 -27.07
CA TYR A 7 68.40 -86.84 -27.75
C TYR A 7 66.87 -86.65 -27.79
N GLU A 8 66.12 -87.68 -28.14
CA GLU A 8 64.65 -87.63 -28.14
C GLU A 8 64.07 -87.40 -26.74
N SER A 9 64.67 -88.01 -25.70
CA SER A 9 64.28 -87.75 -24.31
C SER A 9 64.55 -86.30 -23.91
N LEU A 10 65.71 -85.75 -24.29
CA LEU A 10 66.05 -84.36 -24.00
C LEU A 10 65.10 -83.40 -24.70
N LEU A 11 64.80 -83.65 -25.98
CA LEU A 11 63.86 -82.84 -26.77
C LEU A 11 62.46 -82.85 -26.15
N ARG A 12 61.96 -84.01 -25.72
CA ARG A 12 60.66 -84.13 -25.05
C ARG A 12 60.61 -83.34 -23.74
N ASN A 13 61.67 -83.40 -22.93
CA ASN A 13 61.73 -82.66 -21.68
C ASN A 13 61.74 -81.15 -21.93
N VAL A 14 62.59 -80.67 -22.84
CA VAL A 14 62.65 -79.24 -23.22
C VAL A 14 61.32 -78.74 -23.77
N LEU A 15 60.65 -79.52 -24.62
CA LEU A 15 59.32 -79.16 -25.13
C LEU A 15 58.26 -79.12 -24.03
N SER A 16 58.31 -80.06 -23.07
CA SER A 16 57.41 -80.09 -21.92
C SER A 16 57.61 -78.87 -21.01
N ASP A 17 58.85 -78.54 -20.71
CA ASP A 17 59.21 -77.39 -19.87
C ASP A 17 58.77 -76.09 -20.54
N LEU A 18 59.08 -75.93 -21.84
CA LEU A 18 58.67 -74.76 -22.62
C LEU A 18 57.14 -74.63 -22.67
N ASN A 19 56.42 -75.73 -22.89
CA ASN A 19 54.95 -75.69 -22.90
C ASN A 19 54.38 -75.28 -21.54
N THR A 20 54.99 -75.73 -20.45
CA THR A 20 54.60 -75.34 -19.09
C THR A 20 54.86 -73.85 -18.83
N GLU A 21 56.01 -73.34 -19.27
CA GLU A 21 56.34 -71.91 -19.15
C GLU A 21 55.40 -71.03 -19.98
N VAL A 22 55.06 -71.43 -21.21
CA VAL A 22 54.13 -70.71 -22.08
C VAL A 22 52.74 -70.63 -21.45
N LEU A 23 52.21 -71.74 -20.92
CA LEU A 23 50.91 -71.76 -20.24
C LEU A 23 50.92 -70.87 -18.99
N ALA A 24 52.01 -70.88 -18.22
CA ALA A 24 52.15 -70.00 -17.05
C ALA A 24 52.23 -68.52 -17.45
N ALA A 25 52.96 -68.19 -18.52
CA ALA A 25 53.05 -66.84 -19.05
C ALA A 25 51.69 -66.34 -19.58
N GLN A 26 50.94 -67.20 -20.28
CA GLN A 26 49.59 -66.90 -20.75
C GLN A 26 48.65 -66.61 -19.57
N SER A 27 48.62 -67.47 -18.54
CA SER A 27 47.78 -67.25 -17.36
C SER A 27 48.13 -65.94 -16.62
N ARG A 28 49.41 -65.56 -16.57
CA ARG A 28 49.83 -64.27 -16.00
C ARG A 28 49.37 -63.09 -16.85
N ALA A 29 49.47 -63.19 -18.17
CA ALA A 29 49.02 -62.16 -19.09
C ALA A 29 47.51 -61.93 -18.99
N GLU A 30 46.72 -63.00 -18.92
CA GLU A 30 45.26 -62.95 -18.75
C GLU A 30 44.89 -62.25 -17.43
N LYS A 31 45.49 -62.66 -16.30
CA LYS A 31 45.26 -62.01 -15.00
C LYS A 31 45.63 -60.53 -15.00
N ASN A 32 46.72 -60.15 -15.66
CA ASN A 32 47.13 -58.75 -15.77
C ASN A 32 46.17 -57.95 -16.66
N ALA A 33 45.64 -58.54 -17.72
CA ALA A 33 44.64 -57.91 -18.58
C ALA A 33 43.31 -57.70 -17.83
N GLU A 34 42.85 -58.70 -17.07
CA GLU A 34 41.67 -58.60 -16.21
C GLU A 34 41.85 -57.51 -15.15
N ALA A 35 42.98 -57.48 -14.44
CA ALA A 35 43.27 -56.47 -13.43
C ALA A 35 43.30 -55.05 -14.04
N SER A 36 43.88 -54.92 -15.22
CA SER A 36 43.95 -53.64 -15.94
C SER A 36 42.56 -53.20 -16.43
N SER A 37 41.74 -54.13 -16.93
CA SER A 37 40.35 -53.86 -17.31
C SER A 37 39.52 -53.40 -16.12
N ALA A 38 39.61 -54.08 -14.98
CA ALA A 38 38.92 -53.71 -13.74
C ALA A 38 39.34 -52.31 -13.23
N TYR A 39 40.64 -51.99 -13.34
CA TYR A 39 41.14 -50.67 -12.98
C TYR A 39 40.59 -49.58 -13.89
N CYS A 40 40.57 -49.80 -15.21
CA CYS A 40 39.99 -48.88 -16.18
C CYS A 40 38.50 -48.64 -15.93
N THR A 41 37.72 -49.70 -15.64
CA THR A 41 36.30 -49.55 -15.30
C THR A 41 36.10 -48.76 -14.02
N GLY A 42 36.94 -48.97 -13.00
CA GLY A 42 36.87 -48.20 -11.75
C GLY A 42 37.26 -46.72 -11.94
N LEU A 43 38.17 -46.42 -12.87
CA LEU A 43 38.44 -45.03 -13.25
C LEU A 43 37.28 -44.38 -14.00
N GLN A 44 36.63 -45.12 -14.91
CA GLN A 44 35.47 -44.62 -15.65
C GLN A 44 34.32 -44.26 -14.71
N GLU A 45 34.01 -45.10 -13.72
CA GLU A 45 32.93 -44.78 -12.78
C GLU A 45 33.26 -43.56 -11.92
N ARG A 46 34.49 -43.47 -11.39
CA ARG A 46 34.92 -42.27 -10.63
C ARG A 46 34.88 -41.00 -11.47
N PHE A 47 35.20 -41.08 -12.76
CA PHE A 47 35.09 -39.95 -13.66
C PHE A 47 33.62 -39.53 -13.84
N ARG A 48 32.73 -40.50 -14.02
CA ARG A 48 31.28 -40.27 -14.15
C ARG A 48 30.67 -39.66 -12.88
N GLU A 49 31.09 -40.15 -11.71
CA GLU A 49 30.72 -39.58 -10.41
C GLU A 49 31.18 -38.12 -10.31
N SER A 50 32.45 -37.85 -10.63
CA SER A 50 33.00 -36.50 -10.61
C SER A 50 32.30 -35.54 -11.59
N GLU A 51 31.91 -36.01 -12.79
CA GLU A 51 31.11 -35.22 -13.73
C GLU A 51 29.72 -34.89 -13.16
N SER A 52 29.07 -35.86 -12.51
CA SER A 52 27.77 -35.67 -11.87
C SER A 52 27.85 -34.66 -10.72
N GLU A 53 28.89 -34.74 -9.88
CA GLU A 53 29.13 -33.78 -8.81
C GLU A 53 29.38 -32.36 -9.35
N LEU A 54 30.16 -32.25 -10.42
CA LEU A 54 30.44 -30.96 -11.05
C LEU A 54 29.16 -30.31 -11.60
N GLU A 55 28.29 -31.08 -12.25
CA GLU A 55 27.02 -30.57 -12.77
C GLU A 55 26.07 -30.17 -11.64
N ALA A 56 26.04 -30.92 -10.53
CA ALA A 56 25.28 -30.54 -9.34
C ALA A 56 25.75 -29.19 -8.77
N VAL A 57 27.06 -29.02 -8.57
CA VAL A 57 27.65 -27.75 -8.08
C VAL A 57 27.35 -26.59 -9.02
N LYS A 58 27.40 -26.81 -10.33
CA LYS A 58 27.07 -25.79 -11.32
C LYS A 58 25.61 -25.35 -11.24
N ASN A 59 24.68 -26.29 -11.05
CA ASN A 59 23.27 -25.99 -10.88
C ASN A 59 23.01 -25.20 -9.58
N GLU A 60 23.67 -25.58 -8.47
CA GLU A 60 23.60 -24.84 -7.21
C GLU A 60 24.14 -23.41 -7.37
N LEU A 61 25.23 -23.22 -8.11
CA LEU A 61 25.80 -21.90 -8.35
C LEU A 61 24.84 -20.98 -9.15
N GLU A 62 24.17 -21.50 -10.17
CA GLU A 62 23.18 -20.73 -10.94
C GLU A 62 21.92 -20.40 -10.10
N ALA A 63 21.53 -21.28 -9.19
CA ALA A 63 20.45 -21.02 -8.25
C ALA A 63 20.81 -19.87 -7.29
N VAL A 64 21.99 -19.93 -6.65
CA VAL A 64 22.49 -18.87 -5.76
C VAL A 64 22.62 -17.54 -6.49
N LYS A 65 23.08 -17.54 -7.74
CA LYS A 65 23.16 -16.33 -8.56
C LYS A 65 21.78 -15.72 -8.83
N SER A 66 20.78 -16.55 -9.10
CA SER A 66 19.41 -16.11 -9.31
C SER A 66 18.80 -15.50 -8.04
N GLU A 67 19.04 -16.13 -6.89
CA GLU A 67 18.62 -15.60 -5.58
C GLU A 67 19.29 -14.25 -5.28
N LEU A 68 20.58 -14.11 -5.58
CA LEU A 68 21.30 -12.87 -5.37
C LEU A 68 20.74 -11.70 -6.20
N GLU A 69 20.40 -11.96 -7.47
CA GLU A 69 19.75 -10.94 -8.32
C GLU A 69 18.35 -10.57 -7.82
N ALA A 70 17.59 -11.55 -7.30
CA ALA A 70 16.28 -11.27 -6.69
C ALA A 70 16.42 -10.35 -5.46
N VAL A 71 17.34 -10.66 -4.54
CA VAL A 71 17.61 -9.84 -3.36
C VAL A 71 18.07 -8.43 -3.74
N LYS A 72 18.90 -8.30 -4.77
CA LYS A 72 19.34 -7.00 -5.28
C LYS A 72 18.16 -6.17 -5.79
N ASN A 73 17.27 -6.77 -6.57
CA ASN A 73 16.08 -6.08 -7.07
C ASN A 73 15.13 -5.66 -5.93
N GLU A 74 14.95 -6.52 -4.91
CA GLU A 74 14.17 -6.18 -3.73
C GLU A 74 14.79 -5.00 -2.96
N LEU A 75 16.11 -4.98 -2.80
CA LEU A 75 16.81 -3.88 -2.14
C LEU A 75 16.66 -2.56 -2.91
N GLU A 76 16.76 -2.61 -4.24
CA GLU A 76 16.52 -1.44 -5.10
C GLU A 76 15.08 -0.93 -4.96
N ALA A 77 14.09 -1.83 -4.94
CA ALA A 77 12.69 -1.46 -4.73
C ALA A 77 12.47 -0.79 -3.36
N VAL A 78 12.99 -1.38 -2.29
CA VAL A 78 12.90 -0.79 -0.93
C VAL A 78 13.57 0.57 -0.86
N ASN A 79 14.74 0.73 -1.50
CA ASN A 79 15.44 2.00 -1.53
C ASN A 79 14.64 3.07 -2.29
N ASN A 80 14.01 2.71 -3.42
CA ASN A 80 13.15 3.61 -4.17
C ASN A 80 11.91 4.00 -3.36
N GLU A 81 11.26 3.05 -2.70
CA GLU A 81 10.12 3.34 -1.82
C GLU A 81 10.49 4.29 -0.67
N LEU A 82 11.63 4.06 -0.01
CA LEU A 82 12.12 4.95 1.05
C LEU A 82 12.42 6.35 0.52
N GLN A 83 13.02 6.47 -0.66
CA GLN A 83 13.30 7.76 -1.27
C GLN A 83 12.03 8.50 -1.67
N GLU A 84 11.08 7.83 -2.33
CA GLU A 84 9.85 8.47 -2.81
C GLU A 84 8.90 8.80 -1.67
N LYS A 85 8.50 7.80 -0.86
CA LYS A 85 7.55 8.01 0.24
C LYS A 85 8.14 8.95 1.28
N GLY A 86 9.38 8.69 1.72
CA GLY A 86 10.03 9.52 2.73
C GLY A 86 10.18 10.97 2.29
N ARG A 87 10.57 11.21 1.03
CA ARG A 87 10.70 12.59 0.52
C ARG A 87 9.35 13.28 0.37
N ASN A 88 8.34 12.58 -0.14
CA ASN A 88 7.01 13.14 -0.33
C ASN A 88 6.32 13.43 1.01
N GLU A 89 6.37 12.51 1.96
CA GLU A 89 5.82 12.71 3.31
C GLU A 89 6.50 13.89 4.01
N ILE A 90 7.83 13.99 3.93
CA ILE A 90 8.56 15.14 4.49
C ILE A 90 8.16 16.45 3.79
N ALA A 91 7.94 16.43 2.47
CA ALA A 91 7.50 17.62 1.73
C ALA A 91 6.11 18.08 2.18
N VAL A 92 5.15 17.16 2.26
CA VAL A 92 3.78 17.45 2.74
C VAL A 92 3.81 17.99 4.17
N LEU A 93 4.53 17.33 5.09
CA LEU A 93 4.65 17.80 6.47
C LEU A 93 5.27 19.21 6.56
N ARG A 94 6.21 19.55 5.66
CA ARG A 94 6.78 20.91 5.60
C ARG A 94 5.76 21.94 5.12
N GLU A 95 4.94 21.60 4.13
CA GLU A 95 3.88 22.48 3.64
C GLU A 95 2.82 22.71 4.71
N GLU A 96 2.35 21.64 5.37
CA GLU A 96 1.41 21.70 6.48
C GLU A 96 1.95 22.56 7.63
N LEU A 97 3.22 22.37 8.01
CA LEU A 97 3.87 23.16 9.05
C LEU A 97 3.94 24.65 8.67
N THR A 98 4.24 24.96 7.40
CA THR A 98 4.30 26.34 6.90
C THR A 98 2.92 27.00 6.90
N CYS A 99 1.88 26.25 6.55
CA CYS A 99 0.49 26.70 6.62
C CYS A 99 0.07 27.00 8.06
N ALA A 100 0.36 26.07 8.98
CA ALA A 100 0.06 26.25 10.41
C ALA A 100 0.79 27.46 11.02
N GLN A 101 2.05 27.69 10.64
CA GLN A 101 2.80 28.88 11.05
C GLN A 101 2.16 30.17 10.55
N SER A 102 1.68 30.18 9.30
CA SER A 102 1.01 31.34 8.71
C SER A 102 -0.33 31.63 9.42
N GLN A 103 -1.12 30.60 9.71
CA GLN A 103 -2.38 30.75 10.45
C GLN A 103 -2.15 31.27 11.87
N LEU A 104 -1.13 30.75 12.56
CA LEU A 104 -0.76 31.20 13.90
C LEU A 104 -0.36 32.69 13.89
N ALA A 105 0.37 33.14 12.87
CA ALA A 105 0.74 34.55 12.73
C ALA A 105 -0.49 35.45 12.51
N GLU A 106 -1.44 35.01 11.68
CA GLU A 106 -2.69 35.73 11.45
C GLU A 106 -3.54 35.83 12.73
N ASP A 107 -3.66 34.74 13.48
CA ASP A 107 -4.42 34.70 14.72
C ASP A 107 -3.79 35.56 15.82
N GLN A 108 -2.45 35.58 15.89
CA GLN A 108 -1.72 36.51 16.76
C GLN A 108 -2.05 37.96 16.43
N GLU A 109 -2.12 38.32 15.14
CA GLU A 109 -2.45 39.69 14.73
C GLU A 109 -3.91 40.05 15.04
N LYS A 110 -4.85 39.13 14.75
CA LYS A 110 -6.25 39.29 15.16
C LYS A 110 -6.36 39.52 16.67
N LEU A 111 -5.63 38.77 17.48
CA LEU A 111 -5.65 38.89 18.94
C LEU A 111 -5.14 40.25 19.42
N LYS A 112 -4.10 40.81 18.79
CA LYS A 112 -3.61 42.17 19.08
C LYS A 112 -4.70 43.21 18.79
N VAL A 113 -5.35 43.11 17.63
CA VAL A 113 -6.45 44.03 17.24
C VAL A 113 -7.59 43.96 18.25
N TYR A 114 -8.00 42.76 18.67
CA TYR A 114 -9.01 42.59 19.72
C TYR A 114 -8.59 43.22 21.06
N ALA A 115 -7.33 43.04 21.45
CA ALA A 115 -6.79 43.62 22.68
C ALA A 115 -6.79 45.16 22.64
N GLU A 116 -6.46 45.76 21.49
CA GLU A 116 -6.52 47.22 21.31
C GLU A 116 -7.96 47.75 21.34
N ARG A 117 -8.89 47.12 20.61
CA ARG A 117 -10.31 47.50 20.66
C ARG A 117 -10.89 47.44 22.06
N LYS A 118 -10.54 46.42 22.84
CA LYS A 118 -10.96 46.27 24.24
C LYS A 118 -10.40 47.36 25.15
N LYS A 119 -9.21 47.90 24.87
CA LYS A 119 -8.65 49.06 25.59
C LYS A 119 -9.41 50.33 25.24
N LEU A 120 -9.72 50.55 23.96
CA LEU A 120 -10.43 51.74 23.48
C LEU A 120 -11.85 51.86 24.05
N ALA A 121 -12.58 50.72 24.14
CA ALA A 121 -13.93 50.64 24.70
C ALA A 121 -14.00 50.95 26.21
N LYS A 122 -12.88 50.97 26.94
CA LYS A 122 -12.82 51.39 28.34
C LYS A 122 -12.58 52.90 28.53
N THR A 123 -12.32 53.63 27.45
CA THR A 123 -11.95 55.05 27.47
C THR A 123 -13.00 55.99 26.87
N GLU A 124 -14.12 55.49 26.37
CA GLU A 124 -15.25 56.32 25.92
C GLU A 124 -16.17 56.69 27.11
N PRO A 125 -16.48 57.98 27.34
CA PRO A 125 -17.45 58.38 28.36
C PRO A 125 -18.88 58.06 27.88
N GLU A 126 -19.68 57.48 28.77
CA GLU A 126 -21.10 57.20 28.55
C GLU A 126 -21.86 58.47 28.12
N LEU A 127 -22.43 58.45 26.91
CA LEU A 127 -23.49 59.36 26.49
C LEU A 127 -24.83 58.59 26.46
N PRO A 128 -25.94 59.25 26.83
CA PRO A 128 -27.11 58.58 27.37
C PRO A 128 -27.93 57.84 26.30
N ILE A 129 -28.35 56.64 26.68
CA ILE A 129 -29.26 55.77 25.95
C ILE A 129 -30.63 56.46 25.88
N ALA A 130 -31.05 56.85 24.67
CA ALA A 130 -32.44 57.05 24.34
C ALA A 130 -33.04 55.68 23.99
N ALA A 131 -34.04 55.29 24.78
CA ALA A 131 -34.92 54.16 24.52
C ALA A 131 -35.58 54.31 23.13
N ASP A 132 -35.57 53.26 22.32
CA ASP A 132 -36.76 52.49 21.95
C ASP A 132 -36.39 51.39 20.95
N SER A 133 -37.21 50.34 20.86
CA SER A 133 -37.06 49.13 20.01
C SER A 133 -36.20 48.00 20.58
N THR A 134 -36.70 47.47 21.70
CA THR A 134 -36.51 46.08 22.13
C THR A 134 -36.97 45.11 21.04
N TYR A 135 -36.03 44.45 20.34
CA TYR A 135 -36.24 43.13 19.75
C TYR A 135 -35.44 42.13 20.58
N MET A 136 -36.07 41.65 21.65
CA MET A 136 -35.62 40.48 22.40
C MET A 136 -36.22 39.26 21.71
N SER A 137 -35.40 38.53 20.96
CA SER A 137 -35.57 37.08 20.88
C SER A 137 -34.54 36.48 21.82
N GLY A 138 -34.96 36.34 23.08
CA GLY A 138 -34.33 35.42 24.01
C GLY A 138 -34.59 34.01 23.52
N ASP A 139 -33.53 33.34 23.08
CA ASP A 139 -33.26 31.96 23.46
C ASP A 139 -31.82 31.64 23.05
N GLY A 140 -31.01 31.36 24.06
CA GLY A 140 -29.59 31.01 23.94
C GLY A 140 -29.38 29.62 23.36
N HIS A 141 -29.70 29.44 22.08
CA HIS A 141 -29.26 28.28 21.31
C HIS A 141 -28.24 28.68 20.24
N VAL A 142 -26.98 28.56 20.65
CA VAL A 142 -25.73 28.70 19.87
C VAL A 142 -25.60 27.64 18.75
N THR A 143 -26.57 26.74 18.60
CA THR A 143 -26.47 25.59 17.70
C THR A 143 -26.58 25.96 16.23
N SER A 144 -27.40 26.94 15.83
CA SER A 144 -27.55 27.29 14.40
C SER A 144 -26.31 27.97 13.80
N SER A 145 -25.55 28.75 14.59
CA SER A 145 -24.36 29.45 14.09
C SER A 145 -23.20 28.49 13.87
N ILE A 146 -22.97 27.56 14.83
CA ILE A 146 -21.90 26.56 14.74
C ILE A 146 -22.14 25.60 13.59
N VAL A 147 -23.39 25.16 13.38
CA VAL A 147 -23.72 24.24 12.27
C VAL A 147 -23.53 24.92 10.92
N LEU A 148 -23.92 26.20 10.79
CA LEU A 148 -23.68 26.96 9.56
C LEU A 148 -22.18 27.19 9.31
N GLU A 149 -21.42 27.58 10.33
CA GLU A 149 -19.97 27.74 10.23
C GLU A 149 -19.29 26.44 9.80
N PHE A 150 -19.65 25.31 10.43
CA PHE A 150 -19.13 24.00 10.06
C PHE A 150 -19.47 23.62 8.62
N LEU A 151 -20.74 23.74 8.22
CA LEU A 151 -21.17 23.41 6.85
C LEU A 151 -20.53 24.33 5.80
N SER A 152 -20.33 25.61 6.12
CA SER A 152 -19.68 26.59 5.23
C SER A 152 -18.17 26.39 5.12
N GLY A 153 -17.55 25.74 6.10
CA GLY A 153 -16.13 25.41 6.10
C GLY A 153 -15.76 24.14 5.33
N LEU A 154 -16.75 23.35 4.88
CA LEU A 154 -16.51 22.15 4.10
C LEU A 154 -16.20 22.52 2.64
N SER A 155 -14.95 22.31 2.22
CA SER A 155 -14.56 22.41 0.81
C SER A 155 -15.41 21.44 -0.03
N GLY A 156 -15.98 21.93 -1.13
CA GLY A 156 -16.82 21.12 -2.01
C GLY A 156 -18.31 21.14 -1.70
N LEU A 157 -18.74 21.83 -0.63
CA LEU A 157 -20.15 22.01 -0.31
C LEU A 157 -20.56 23.48 -0.42
N SER A 158 -21.65 23.75 -1.13
CA SER A 158 -22.27 25.07 -1.19
C SER A 158 -23.67 25.04 -0.56
N ILE A 159 -23.96 26.01 0.30
CA ILE A 159 -25.29 26.16 0.92
C ILE A 159 -26.01 27.27 0.15
N SER A 160 -27.05 26.91 -0.59
CA SER A 160 -27.81 27.86 -1.41
C SER A 160 -28.87 28.60 -0.60
N GLN A 161 -29.44 27.96 0.41
CA GLN A 161 -30.48 28.56 1.25
C GLN A 161 -30.50 27.91 2.63
N CYS A 162 -30.78 28.71 3.66
CA CYS A 162 -31.04 28.24 5.02
C CYS A 162 -32.39 28.79 5.48
N VAL A 163 -33.31 27.90 5.87
CA VAL A 163 -34.65 28.26 6.34
C VAL A 163 -34.80 27.80 7.78
N LYS A 164 -34.96 28.75 8.70
CA LYS A 164 -35.22 28.47 10.11
C LYS A 164 -36.72 28.43 10.36
N GLY A 165 -37.25 27.24 10.64
CA GLY A 165 -38.62 27.03 11.11
C GLY A 165 -38.73 27.07 12.63
N SER A 166 -39.94 26.91 13.15
CA SER A 166 -40.20 26.85 14.60
C SER A 166 -39.60 25.60 15.26
N ASP A 167 -39.66 24.47 14.56
CA ASP A 167 -39.26 23.15 15.08
C ASP A 167 -38.08 22.53 14.31
N SER A 168 -37.60 23.17 13.24
CA SER A 168 -36.51 22.62 12.42
C SER A 168 -35.75 23.70 11.66
N THR A 169 -34.48 23.45 11.36
CA THR A 169 -33.67 24.28 10.45
C THR A 169 -33.35 23.47 9.19
N ILE A 170 -33.69 23.99 8.02
CA ILE A 170 -33.48 23.32 6.73
C ILE A 170 -32.34 24.02 5.99
N PHE A 171 -31.36 23.25 5.56
CA PHE A 171 -30.25 23.68 4.73
C PHE A 171 -30.41 23.10 3.33
N HIS A 172 -30.41 23.94 2.31
CA HIS A 172 -30.33 23.53 0.91
C HIS A 172 -28.86 23.50 0.51
N CYS A 173 -28.38 22.31 0.20
CA CYS A 173 -26.98 22.05 -0.06
C CYS A 173 -26.78 21.56 -1.49
N LYS A 174 -25.64 21.94 -2.09
CA LYS A 174 -25.20 21.48 -3.40
C LYS A 174 -23.72 21.14 -3.34
N VAL A 175 -23.38 19.96 -3.85
CA VAL A 175 -21.98 19.52 -4.01
C VAL A 175 -21.37 20.23 -5.21
N SER A 176 -20.22 20.86 -5.02
CA SER A 176 -19.56 21.73 -5.99
C SER A 176 -18.48 21.03 -6.81
N ASP A 177 -17.91 19.92 -6.30
CA ASP A 177 -16.74 19.25 -6.87
C ASP A 177 -16.83 17.70 -6.81
N GLY A 178 -15.94 17.05 -7.58
CA GLY A 178 -15.81 15.59 -7.67
C GLY A 178 -16.93 14.89 -8.45
N SER A 179 -17.03 13.56 -8.31
CA SER A 179 -17.96 12.72 -9.09
C SER A 179 -19.45 12.99 -8.81
N LEU A 180 -19.78 13.61 -7.67
CA LEU A 180 -21.14 14.04 -7.33
C LEU A 180 -21.37 15.55 -7.56
N ALA A 181 -20.51 16.23 -8.31
CA ALA A 181 -20.69 17.65 -8.61
C ALA A 181 -22.07 17.91 -9.23
N GLY A 182 -22.82 18.84 -8.63
CA GLY A 182 -24.19 19.14 -9.02
C GLY A 182 -25.26 18.42 -8.21
N HIS A 183 -24.90 17.44 -7.38
CA HIS A 183 -25.85 16.78 -6.47
C HIS A 183 -26.45 17.78 -5.48
N MET A 184 -27.78 17.83 -5.43
CA MET A 184 -28.53 18.73 -4.56
C MET A 184 -29.28 17.92 -3.51
N PHE A 185 -29.26 18.39 -2.27
CA PHE A 185 -29.96 17.75 -1.16
C PHE A 185 -30.37 18.75 -0.10
N THR A 186 -31.33 18.38 0.73
CA THR A 186 -31.69 19.11 1.94
C THR A 186 -31.18 18.39 3.17
N LEU A 187 -30.68 19.17 4.14
CA LEU A 187 -30.40 18.72 5.50
C LEU A 187 -31.36 19.42 6.44
N THR A 188 -32.18 18.65 7.15
CA THR A 188 -33.12 19.18 8.14
C THR A 188 -32.63 18.82 9.54
N LEU A 189 -32.32 19.82 10.35
CA LEU A 189 -32.03 19.66 11.78
C LEU A 189 -33.33 19.87 12.56
N ASP A 190 -33.83 18.83 13.21
CA ASP A 190 -34.95 18.93 14.15
C ASP A 190 -34.47 19.53 15.48
N SER A 191 -35.10 20.62 15.92
CA SER A 191 -34.70 21.34 17.12
C SER A 191 -35.05 20.60 18.42
N LYS A 192 -35.98 19.65 18.38
CA LYS A 192 -36.44 18.86 19.54
C LYS A 192 -35.60 17.60 19.72
N SER A 193 -35.31 16.89 18.63
CA SER A 193 -34.54 15.64 18.68
C SER A 193 -33.03 15.86 18.51
N GLY A 194 -32.61 16.95 17.85
CA GLY A 194 -31.22 17.17 17.47
C GLY A 194 -30.74 16.21 16.38
N GLU A 195 -31.65 15.53 15.69
CA GLU A 195 -31.34 14.65 14.57
C GLU A 195 -31.31 15.42 13.25
N PHE A 196 -30.43 14.99 12.35
CA PHE A 196 -30.36 15.46 10.98
C PHE A 196 -31.08 14.48 10.07
N THR A 197 -31.90 15.01 9.17
CA THR A 197 -32.51 14.27 8.06
C THR A 197 -31.88 14.75 6.76
N TYR A 198 -31.20 13.85 6.05
CA TYR A 198 -30.74 14.06 4.69
C TYR A 198 -31.82 13.61 3.71
N GLN A 199 -32.12 14.46 2.72
CA GLN A 199 -33.05 14.14 1.65
C GLN A 199 -32.49 14.62 0.30
N PRO A 200 -32.25 13.73 -0.66
CA PRO A 200 -31.80 14.14 -1.99
C PRO A 200 -32.91 14.89 -2.74
N LEU A 201 -32.56 15.99 -3.39
CA LEU A 201 -33.42 16.71 -4.32
C LEU A 201 -33.18 16.13 -5.71
N GLN A 202 -34.15 15.35 -6.23
CA GLN A 202 -34.04 14.83 -7.60
C GLN A 202 -33.97 16.01 -8.59
N VAL A 203 -32.86 16.08 -9.34
CA VAL A 203 -32.72 16.94 -10.52
C VAL A 203 -33.00 16.08 -11.74
N ASP A 204 -33.73 16.65 -12.70
CA ASP A 204 -34.24 16.12 -13.98
C ASP A 204 -33.71 14.77 -14.52
N PRO A 205 -34.57 13.96 -15.18
CA PRO A 205 -34.32 12.57 -15.59
C PRO A 205 -33.25 12.36 -16.70
N VAL A 206 -32.48 13.38 -17.06
CA VAL A 206 -31.54 13.34 -18.19
C VAL A 206 -30.11 13.02 -17.74
N ASN A 207 -29.81 13.00 -16.45
CA ASN A 207 -28.46 12.65 -15.98
C ASN A 207 -28.47 11.97 -14.59
N PRO A 208 -28.44 10.63 -14.50
CA PRO A 208 -28.35 9.94 -13.22
C PRO A 208 -26.90 10.00 -12.73
N SER A 209 -26.54 11.04 -11.98
CA SER A 209 -25.20 11.18 -11.38
C SER A 209 -25.00 10.33 -10.11
N LEU A 210 -26.01 9.56 -9.71
CA LEU A 210 -25.96 8.69 -8.54
C LEU A 210 -26.04 7.21 -8.96
N PRO A 211 -25.10 6.36 -8.51
CA PRO A 211 -25.21 4.92 -8.72
C PRO A 211 -26.53 4.38 -8.15
N PRO A 212 -27.22 3.45 -8.83
CA PRO A 212 -28.53 2.93 -8.40
C PRO A 212 -28.49 2.20 -7.05
N ASP A 213 -27.32 1.75 -6.59
CA ASP A 213 -27.10 1.11 -5.28
C ASP A 213 -26.53 2.08 -4.22
N SER A 214 -26.53 3.39 -4.48
CA SER A 214 -25.99 4.37 -3.55
C SER A 214 -26.97 4.67 -2.43
N MET A 215 -26.53 4.52 -1.17
CA MET A 215 -27.29 4.93 0.03
C MET A 215 -27.67 6.42 0.03
N LEU A 216 -27.15 7.21 -0.91
CA LEU A 216 -27.43 8.62 -1.10
C LEU A 216 -28.72 8.90 -1.89
N ALA A 217 -29.32 7.87 -2.48
CA ALA A 217 -30.60 7.96 -3.20
C ALA A 217 -31.82 8.04 -2.25
N ASP A 218 -31.68 7.56 -1.02
CA ASP A 218 -32.74 7.49 -0.03
C ASP A 218 -32.64 8.59 1.04
N THR A 219 -33.78 8.93 1.64
CA THR A 219 -33.83 9.78 2.82
C THR A 219 -33.22 9.04 4.01
N THR A 220 -32.25 9.66 4.69
CA THR A 220 -31.55 9.07 5.83
C THR A 220 -31.58 10.00 7.03
N CYS A 221 -31.85 9.45 8.21
CA CYS A 221 -31.82 10.19 9.47
C CYS A 221 -30.61 9.73 10.30
N PHE A 222 -29.89 10.69 10.88
CA PHE A 222 -28.74 10.40 11.72
C PHE A 222 -28.59 11.44 12.84
N PRO A 223 -28.03 11.05 14.00
CA PRO A 223 -27.84 11.95 15.12
C PRO A 223 -26.72 12.97 14.85
N ASN A 224 -26.78 14.13 15.51
CA ASN A 224 -25.82 15.25 15.34
C ASN A 224 -24.34 14.82 15.37
N TYR A 225 -23.96 13.91 16.28
CA TYR A 225 -22.55 13.47 16.37
C TYR A 225 -22.06 12.68 15.14
N MET A 226 -22.97 12.18 14.29
CA MET A 226 -22.62 11.54 13.02
C MET A 226 -22.57 12.51 11.84
N GLN A 227 -22.96 13.78 12.01
CA GLN A 227 -23.04 14.77 10.94
C GLN A 227 -21.72 14.89 10.16
N SER A 228 -20.60 15.10 10.86
CA SER A 228 -19.29 15.25 10.22
C SER A 228 -18.89 14.00 9.46
N ARG A 229 -19.17 12.81 10.01
CA ARG A 229 -18.84 11.52 9.36
C ARG A 229 -19.70 11.28 8.13
N PHE A 230 -21.00 11.59 8.19
CA PHE A 230 -21.90 11.48 7.06
C PHE A 230 -21.47 12.42 5.93
N LEU A 231 -21.17 13.68 6.24
CA LEU A 231 -20.73 14.68 5.25
C LEU A 231 -19.35 14.37 4.67
N LEU A 232 -18.41 13.89 5.49
CA LEU A 232 -17.13 13.41 5.00
C LEU A 232 -17.29 12.21 4.09
N ASN A 233 -18.17 11.26 4.41
CA ASN A 233 -18.46 10.11 3.55
C ASN A 233 -19.10 10.55 2.21
N LEU A 234 -20.03 11.51 2.26
CA LEU A 234 -20.67 12.09 1.08
C LEU A 234 -19.63 12.78 0.17
N LEU A 235 -18.74 13.58 0.76
CA LEU A 235 -17.68 14.28 0.04
C LEU A 235 -16.54 13.32 -0.37
N SER A 236 -16.26 12.24 0.37
CA SER A 236 -15.24 11.26 -0.02
C SER A 236 -15.71 10.33 -1.13
N ALA A 237 -17.02 10.05 -1.19
CA ALA A 237 -17.62 9.34 -2.31
C ALA A 237 -17.42 10.09 -3.64
N THR A 238 -17.11 11.39 -3.60
CA THR A 238 -16.76 12.17 -4.80
C THR A 238 -15.35 11.94 -5.32
N PHE A 239 -14.45 11.38 -4.49
CA PHE A 239 -13.04 11.13 -4.79
C PHE A 239 -12.70 9.64 -4.97
N ILE A 240 -13.57 8.73 -4.56
CA ILE A 240 -13.38 7.28 -4.67
C ILE A 240 -14.26 6.73 -5.79
N HIS A 241 -13.95 7.09 -7.03
CA HIS A 241 -14.14 6.23 -8.20
C HIS A 241 -13.35 6.83 -9.38
N PRO A 242 -12.47 6.06 -10.05
CA PRO A 242 -11.84 6.48 -11.31
C PRO A 242 -12.84 6.56 -12.46
#